data_AF-A0A1F9LLZ1-F1
#
_entry.id   AF-A0A1F9LLZ1-F1
#
_cell.length_a   1.000
_cell.length_b   1.000
_cell.length_c   1.000
_cell.angle_alpha   90.00
_cell.angle_beta   90.00
_cell.angle_gamma   90.00
#
_symmetry.space_group_name_H-M   'P 1'
#
loop_
_entity.id
_entity.type
_entity.pdbx_description
1 polymer ?
#
loop_
_entity_poly.entity_id
_entity_poly.type
_entity_poly.pdbx_seq_one_letter_code
_entity_poly.pdbx_strand_id
1 'polypeptide(L)' 'MGFRIAIFPSESQRAAIYAMREALAMLKRDGSTEAMDDRLATFKERDRIVGLEEWEKLERKYLKSAIEKER' A
#
# COMPACT_ATOMS: atom_id res chain seq x y z
N MET A 1 -30.58 14.86 -12.74
CA MET A 1 -30.77 13.42 -12.43
C MET A 1 -31.13 13.11 -10.97
N GLY A 2 -31.17 14.06 -10.02
CA GLY A 2 -31.88 13.88 -8.74
C GLY A 2 -31.35 12.84 -7.72
N PHE A 3 -30.30 12.07 -8.05
CA PHE A 3 -29.70 11.08 -7.15
C PHE A 3 -28.84 11.73 -6.06
N ARG A 4 -28.92 11.19 -4.83
CA ARG A 4 -28.14 11.66 -3.66
C ARG A 4 -26.86 10.88 -3.42
N ILE A 5 -26.78 9.65 -3.90
CA ILE A 5 -25.64 8.74 -3.75
C ILE A 5 -25.47 7.97 -5.05
N ALA A 6 -24.21 7.76 -5.45
CA ALA A 6 -23.81 6.86 -6.52
C ALA A 6 -22.76 5.88 -5.96
N ILE A 7 -22.76 4.65 -6.46
CA ILE A 7 -21.83 3.60 -6.07
C ILE A 7 -21.00 3.12 -7.26
N PHE A 8 -19.78 2.70 -6.96
CA PHE A 8 -18.80 2.15 -7.92
C PHE A 8 -18.29 0.83 -7.36
N PRO A 9 -19.02 -0.27 -7.56
CA PRO A 9 -18.82 -1.51 -6.81
C PRO A 9 -17.57 -2.28 -7.21
N SER A 10 -17.06 -2.10 -8.43
CA SER A 10 -16.06 -3.01 -9.02
C SER A 10 -14.83 -2.31 -9.59
N GLU A 11 -14.86 -0.99 -9.69
CA GLU A 11 -13.91 -0.17 -10.42
C GLU A 11 -12.51 -0.29 -9.80
N SER A 12 -12.41 -0.25 -8.48
CA SER A 12 -11.15 -0.44 -7.75
C SER A 12 -10.55 -1.83 -8.00
N GLN A 13 -11.36 -2.88 -7.92
CA GLN A 13 -10.91 -4.25 -8.16
C GLN A 13 -10.44 -4.44 -9.61
N ARG A 14 -11.20 -3.92 -10.58
CA ARG A 14 -10.84 -4.02 -12.01
C ARG A 14 -9.55 -3.27 -12.31
N ALA A 15 -9.36 -2.08 -11.74
CA ALA A 15 -8.12 -1.32 -11.86
C ALA A 15 -6.93 -2.08 -11.26
N ALA A 16 -7.10 -2.67 -10.07
CA ALA A 16 -6.05 -3.48 -9.43
C ALA A 16 -5.65 -4.68 -10.30
N ILE A 17 -6.63 -5.44 -10.84
CA ILE A 17 -6.36 -6.57 -11.73
C ILE A 17 -5.54 -6.14 -12.95
N TYR A 18 -5.90 -5.02 -13.57
CA TYR A 18 -5.17 -4.49 -14.71
C TYR A 18 -3.72 -4.15 -14.33
N ALA A 19 -3.51 -3.34 -13.29
CA ALA A 19 -2.18 -2.93 -12.85
C ALA A 19 -1.28 -4.13 -12.49
N MET A 20 -1.83 -5.13 -11.78
CA MET A 20 -1.10 -6.36 -11.45
C MET A 20 -0.68 -7.14 -12.70
N ARG A 21 -1.55 -7.25 -13.71
CA ARG A 21 -1.21 -7.93 -14.97
C ARG A 21 -0.08 -7.22 -15.72
N GLU A 22 -0.11 -5.90 -15.78
CA GLU A 22 0.93 -5.12 -16.46
C GLU A 22 2.29 -5.28 -15.78
N ALA A 23 2.34 -5.22 -14.44
CA ALA A 23 3.57 -5.42 -13.67
C ALA A 23 4.18 -6.81 -13.90
N LEU A 24 3.35 -7.85 -13.84
CA LEU A 24 3.81 -9.23 -14.07
C LEU A 24 4.23 -9.48 -15.52
N ALA A 25 3.55 -8.88 -16.50
CA ALA A 25 3.93 -8.97 -17.90
C ALA A 25 5.29 -8.30 -18.15
N MET A 26 5.54 -7.13 -17.55
CA MET A 26 6.84 -6.45 -17.64
C MET A 26 7.94 -7.29 -16.99
N LEU A 27 7.73 -7.80 -15.77
CA LEU A 27 8.68 -8.70 -15.11
C LEU A 27 9.02 -9.92 -15.97
N LYS A 28 8.02 -10.52 -16.61
CA LYS A 28 8.21 -11.68 -17.50
C LYS A 28 9.03 -11.33 -18.74
N ARG A 29 8.84 -10.13 -19.31
CA ARG A 29 9.48 -9.68 -20.55
C ARG A 29 10.91 -9.17 -20.31
N ASP A 30 11.08 -8.33 -19.28
CA ASP A 30 12.27 -7.50 -19.09
C ASP A 30 13.11 -7.95 -17.89
N GLY A 31 12.57 -8.80 -17.01
CA GLY A 31 13.23 -9.22 -15.77
C GLY A 31 13.26 -8.16 -14.67
N SER A 32 12.67 -6.98 -14.90
CA SER A 32 12.63 -5.84 -13.98
C SER A 32 11.35 -5.02 -14.17
N THR A 33 10.97 -4.21 -13.18
CA THR A 33 9.87 -3.23 -13.24
C THR A 33 10.34 -1.78 -13.32
N GLU A 34 11.63 -1.52 -13.53
CA GLU A 34 12.18 -0.14 -13.56
C GLU A 34 11.43 0.79 -14.54
N ALA A 35 10.99 0.27 -15.69
CA ALA A 35 10.26 1.04 -16.70
C ALA A 35 8.83 1.44 -16.29
N MET A 36 8.34 1.02 -15.11
CA MET A 36 7.04 1.43 -14.57
C MET A 36 7.13 2.02 -13.15
N ASP A 37 8.31 2.44 -12.71
CA ASP A 37 8.52 2.99 -11.37
C ASP A 37 7.60 4.20 -11.09
N ASP A 38 7.35 5.03 -12.11
CA ASP A 38 6.43 6.17 -12.06
C ASP A 38 4.93 5.79 -11.92
N ARG A 39 4.60 4.50 -12.07
CA ARG A 39 3.24 3.96 -11.98
C ARG A 39 3.02 3.10 -10.74
N LEU A 40 4.08 2.78 -10.01
CA LEU A 40 4.00 2.03 -8.77
C LEU A 40 3.82 2.98 -7.59
N ALA A 41 3.11 2.52 -6.57
CA ALA A 41 3.09 3.24 -5.30
C ALA A 41 4.52 3.25 -4.73
N THR A 42 5.03 4.44 -4.43
CA THR A 42 6.35 4.59 -3.82
C THR A 42 6.36 3.96 -2.43
N PHE A 43 7.54 3.60 -1.92
CA PHE A 43 7.67 3.10 -0.54
C PHE A 43 7.09 4.08 0.49
N LYS A 44 7.33 5.38 0.31
CA LYS A 44 6.79 6.42 1.20
C LYS A 44 5.27 6.52 1.17
N GLU A 45 4.65 6.31 0.01
CA GLU A 45 3.18 6.27 -0.10
C GLU A 45 2.64 5.00 0.55
N ARG A 46 3.26 3.85 0.26
CA ARG A 46 2.90 2.57 0.89
C ARG A 46 2.93 2.69 2.42
N ASP A 47 4.01 3.21 2.98
CA ASP A 47 4.19 3.34 4.42
C ASP A 47 3.14 4.24 5.07
N ARG A 48 2.74 5.32 4.39
CA ARG A 48 1.62 6.16 4.81
C ARG A 48 0.28 5.44 4.74
N ILE A 49 0.01 4.73 3.65
CA ILE A 49 -1.27 4.02 3.43
C ILE A 49 -1.47 2.93 4.49
N VAL A 50 -0.40 2.23 4.88
CA VAL A 50 -0.46 1.18 5.91
C VAL A 50 -0.36 1.71 7.34
N GLY A 51 -0.22 3.03 7.53
CA GLY A 51 -0.12 3.65 8.84
C GLY A 51 1.12 3.24 9.64
N LEU A 52 2.27 3.10 8.96
CA LEU A 52 3.50 2.63 9.59
C LEU A 52 3.92 3.51 10.78
N GLU A 53 3.76 4.83 10.66
CA GLU A 53 4.15 5.77 11.71
C GLU A 53 3.37 5.55 13.02
N GLU A 54 2.08 5.23 12.92
CA GLU A 54 1.22 4.91 14.05
C GLU A 54 1.66 3.61 14.73
N TRP A 55 1.99 2.59 13.93
CA TRP A 55 2.52 1.33 14.46
C TRP A 55 3.83 1.52 15.20
N GLU A 56 4.75 2.28 14.64
CA GLU A 56 6.02 2.58 15.31
C GLU A 56 5.83 3.38 16.61
N LYS A 57 4.85 4.29 16.66
CA LYS A 57 4.50 5.02 17.90
C LYS A 57 3.99 4.06 18.97
N LEU A 58 3.14 3.10 18.60
CA LEU A 58 2.64 2.07 19.51
C LEU A 58 3.78 1.17 19.99
N GLU A 59 4.63 0.70 19.09
CA GLU A 59 5.82 -0.07 19.40
C GLU A 59 6.69 0.67 20.42
N ARG A 60 7.08 1.93 20.15
CA ARG A 60 7.90 2.71 21.09
C ARG A 60 7.25 2.87 22.46
N LYS A 61 5.92 2.99 22.52
CA LYS A 61 5.17 3.15 23.78
C LYS A 61 5.19 1.86 24.61
N TYR A 62 4.97 0.71 23.98
CA TYR A 62 4.74 -0.54 24.70
C TYR A 62 6.00 -1.40 24.82
N LEU A 63 6.88 -1.44 23.81
CA LEU A 63 8.12 -2.21 23.86
C LEU A 63 9.19 -1.56 24.77
N LYS A 64 9.26 -0.21 24.87
CA LYS A 64 10.07 0.42 25.93
C LYS A 64 9.58 0.07 27.33
N SER A 65 8.26 0.08 27.53
CA SER A 65 7.66 -0.23 28.83
C SER A 65 7.85 -1.69 29.28
N ALA A 66 8.02 -2.62 28.33
CA ALA A 66 8.31 -4.01 28.61
C ALA A 66 9.76 -4.19 29.09
N ILE A 67 10.71 -3.53 28.43
CA ILE A 67 12.15 -3.58 28.78
C ILE A 67 12.42 -2.92 30.14
N GLU A 68 11.70 -1.85 30.50
CA GLU A 68 11.84 -1.18 31.80
C GLU A 68 11.24 -1.95 32.98
N LYS A 69 10.30 -2.88 32.74
CA LYS A 69 9.70 -3.72 33.80
C LYS A 69 10.52 -4.97 34.15
N GLU A 70 11.42 -5.39 33.27
CA GLU A 70 12.30 -6.55 33.48
C GLU A 70 13.65 -6.19 34.12
N ARG A 71 13.94 -4.89 34.31
CA ARG A 71 15.09 -4.37 35.06
C ARG A 71 14.69 -3.97 36.47
#